data_AF-A0A957DGZ6-F1
#
_entry.id   AF-A0A957DGZ6-F1
#
_cell.length_a   1.000
_cell.length_b   1.000
_cell.length_c   1.000
_cell.angle_alpha   90.00
_cell.angle_beta   90.00
_cell.angle_gamma   90.00
#
_symmetry.space_group_name_H-M   'P 1'
#
loop_
_entity.id
_entity.type
_entity.pdbx_description
1 polymer ?
#
loop_
_entity_poly.entity_id
_entity_poly.type
_entity_poly.pdbx_seq_one_letter_code
_entity_poly.pdbx_strand_id
1 'polypeptide(L)'
;MIDIDQANQTAVERIMAARPMLTGVARARDVIPHMRDNLLLHAGPPITWERMSGPLRGAVIGALLLEGLAADEAQAVGMVEAGEVDFAPCHHHQTVGPMAGVTSASMQVYVIENQTHGNRAFSNLNEGYGKVLRYGAYSPEVIGKLRWMNEVMGPALADALQGAAIDLRALLAEALHMG
;
A
#
# COMPACT_ATOMS: atom_id res chain seq x y z
N MET A 1 0.59 38.59 -4.42
CA MET A 1 1.24 38.10 -3.19
C MET A 1 0.32 37.03 -2.64
N ILE A 2 0.83 35.83 -2.32
CA ILE A 2 0.00 34.77 -1.72
C ILE A 2 -0.22 35.15 -0.25
N ASP A 3 -1.48 35.13 0.19
CA ASP A 3 -1.82 35.22 1.61
C ASP A 3 -1.61 33.84 2.25
N ILE A 4 -0.57 33.74 3.07
CA ILE A 4 -0.16 32.49 3.71
C ILE A 4 -1.20 32.05 4.75
N ASP A 5 -1.79 32.99 5.48
CA ASP A 5 -2.75 32.66 6.55
C ASP A 5 -4.03 32.12 5.93
N GLN A 6 -4.50 32.73 4.83
CA GLN A 6 -5.65 32.22 4.09
C GLN A 6 -5.38 30.84 3.47
N ALA A 7 -4.19 30.62 2.91
CA ALA A 7 -3.81 29.32 2.35
C ALA A 7 -3.75 28.23 3.42
N ASN A 8 -3.18 28.53 4.59
CA ASN A 8 -3.11 27.62 5.73
C ASN A 8 -4.49 27.29 6.28
N GLN A 9 -5.35 28.29 6.43
CA GLN A 9 -6.73 28.09 6.87
C GLN A 9 -7.46 27.11 5.95
N THR A 10 -7.35 27.33 4.63
CA THR A 10 -7.95 26.44 3.63
C THR A 10 -7.41 25.01 3.73
N ALA A 11 -6.10 24.85 3.93
CA ALA A 11 -5.47 23.53 4.04
C ALA A 11 -5.95 22.75 5.28
N VAL A 12 -5.98 23.40 6.44
CA VAL A 12 -6.43 22.80 7.70
C VAL A 12 -7.92 22.46 7.64
N GLU A 13 -8.75 23.37 7.12
CA GLU A 13 -10.19 23.11 6.96
C GLU A 13 -10.46 21.86 6.12
N ARG A 14 -9.73 21.67 5.01
CA ARG A 14 -9.86 20.47 4.18
C ARG A 14 -9.46 19.19 4.90
N ILE A 15 -8.41 19.23 5.71
CA ILE A 15 -7.98 18.08 6.52
C ILE A 15 -9.05 17.75 7.57
N MET A 16 -9.51 18.75 8.31
CA MET A 16 -10.49 18.57 9.40
C MET A 16 -11.87 18.16 8.89
N ALA A 17 -12.30 18.67 7.73
CA ALA A 17 -13.58 18.34 7.12
C ALA A 17 -13.60 16.97 6.42
N ALA A 18 -12.44 16.35 6.20
CA ALA A 18 -12.35 15.07 5.52
C ALA A 18 -13.17 13.99 6.23
N ARG A 19 -13.86 13.18 5.43
CA ARG A 19 -14.64 12.03 5.90
C ARG A 19 -14.19 10.78 5.13
N PRO A 20 -13.09 10.14 5.56
CA PRO A 20 -12.56 8.94 4.92
C PRO A 20 -13.44 7.74 5.24
N MET A 21 -14.03 7.16 4.20
CA MET A 21 -14.81 5.94 4.26
C MET A 21 -13.97 4.80 3.69
N LEU A 22 -13.80 3.72 4.44
CA LEU A 22 -13.31 2.46 3.88
C LEU A 22 -14.45 1.82 3.09
N THR A 23 -14.34 1.82 1.76
CA THR A 23 -15.42 1.41 0.86
C THR A 23 -15.21 0.04 0.21
N GLY A 24 -13.99 -0.51 0.31
CA GLY A 24 -13.73 -1.84 -0.23
C GLY A 24 -12.28 -2.31 -0.07
N VAL A 25 -12.04 -3.50 -0.61
CA VAL A 25 -10.71 -4.06 -0.84
C VAL A 25 -10.64 -4.45 -2.31
N ALA A 26 -9.52 -4.15 -2.97
CA ALA A 26 -9.34 -4.47 -4.38
C ALA A 26 -7.87 -4.75 -4.70
N ARG A 27 -7.63 -5.37 -5.85
CA ARG A 27 -6.27 -5.56 -6.39
C ARG A 27 -5.65 -4.20 -6.72
N ALA A 28 -4.41 -3.98 -6.29
CA ALA A 28 -3.64 -2.76 -6.50
C ALA A 28 -3.65 -2.30 -7.97
N ARG A 29 -3.43 -3.23 -8.91
CA ARG A 29 -3.44 -2.98 -10.36
C ARG A 29 -4.71 -2.30 -10.87
N ASP A 30 -5.85 -2.57 -10.25
CA ASP A 30 -7.15 -2.16 -10.76
C ASP A 30 -7.58 -0.79 -10.23
N VAL A 31 -7.03 -0.36 -9.09
CA VAL A 31 -7.51 0.84 -8.37
C VAL A 31 -6.46 1.90 -8.11
N ILE A 32 -5.17 1.53 -8.02
CA ILE A 32 -4.10 2.49 -7.78
C ILE A 32 -3.76 3.22 -9.08
N PRO A 33 -3.77 4.57 -9.10
CA PRO A 33 -3.46 5.34 -10.29
C PRO A 33 -2.08 4.98 -10.88
N HIS A 34 -2.03 4.73 -12.18
CA HIS A 34 -0.80 4.42 -12.92
C HIS A 34 -0.04 3.17 -12.44
N MET A 35 -0.68 2.31 -11.63
CA MET A 35 -0.07 1.04 -11.22
C MET A 35 0.11 0.11 -12.42
N ARG A 36 1.24 -0.57 -12.50
CA ARG A 36 1.60 -1.50 -13.59
C ARG A 36 2.34 -2.71 -13.08
N ASP A 37 2.39 -3.76 -13.89
CA ASP A 37 2.82 -5.09 -13.45
C ASP A 37 4.29 -5.13 -13.01
N ASN A 38 5.13 -4.28 -13.62
CA ASN A 38 6.55 -4.15 -13.28
C ASN A 38 6.87 -2.90 -12.42
N LEU A 39 5.87 -2.24 -11.83
CA LEU A 39 6.06 -1.14 -10.89
C LEU A 39 5.84 -1.65 -9.46
N LEU A 40 6.84 -1.47 -8.61
CA LEU A 40 6.73 -1.70 -7.18
C LEU A 40 6.69 -0.37 -6.43
N LEU A 41 5.61 -0.14 -5.69
CA LEU A 41 5.55 1.02 -4.80
C LEU A 41 6.32 0.74 -3.52
N HIS A 42 6.83 1.78 -2.85
CA HIS A 42 7.50 1.66 -1.57
C HIS A 42 7.21 2.84 -0.63
N ALA A 43 7.45 2.65 0.68
CA ALA A 43 7.35 3.73 1.66
C ALA A 43 8.45 4.78 1.49
N GLY A 44 8.20 5.99 2.00
CA GLY A 44 9.18 7.08 2.02
C GLY A 44 9.31 7.85 0.69
N PRO A 45 10.33 8.73 0.57
CA PRO A 45 10.60 9.51 -0.65
C PRO A 45 11.31 8.68 -1.73
N PRO A 46 11.48 9.20 -2.96
CA PRO A 46 12.16 8.48 -4.03
C PRO A 46 13.54 7.96 -3.62
N ILE A 47 13.82 6.69 -3.92
CA ILE A 47 15.08 6.03 -3.59
C ILE A 47 15.45 5.02 -4.68
N THR A 48 16.74 4.91 -5.00
CA THR A 48 17.24 3.92 -5.94
C THR A 48 17.55 2.60 -5.22
N TRP A 49 17.58 1.49 -5.97
CA TRP A 49 17.85 0.15 -5.45
C TRP A 49 19.12 0.07 -4.59
N GLU A 50 20.21 0.71 -5.05
CA GLU A 50 21.52 0.70 -4.39
C GLU A 50 21.47 1.35 -3.01
N ARG A 51 20.51 2.27 -2.81
CA ARG A 51 20.32 3.01 -1.56
C ARG A 51 19.25 2.39 -0.66
N MET A 52 18.46 1.43 -1.15
CA MET A 52 17.47 0.73 -0.34
C MET A 52 18.15 -0.05 0.80
N SER A 53 17.53 -0.03 1.97
CA SER A 53 17.97 -0.82 3.12
C SER A 53 17.72 -2.31 2.89
N GLY A 54 18.42 -3.18 3.64
CA GLY A 54 18.22 -4.63 3.56
C GLY A 54 16.76 -5.07 3.66
N PRO A 55 15.97 -4.60 4.64
CA PRO A 55 14.54 -4.92 4.74
C PRO A 55 13.72 -4.49 3.53
N LEU A 56 13.97 -3.30 2.97
CA LEU A 56 13.27 -2.85 1.77
C LEU A 56 13.64 -3.70 0.55
N ARG A 57 14.93 -4.04 0.39
CA ARG A 57 15.38 -4.94 -0.68
C ARG A 57 14.73 -6.32 -0.57
N GLY A 58 14.69 -6.89 0.64
CA GLY A 58 14.00 -8.16 0.89
C GLY A 58 12.51 -8.11 0.55
N ALA A 59 11.85 -6.99 0.84
CA ALA A 59 10.44 -6.80 0.50
C ALA A 59 10.22 -6.69 -1.03
N VAL A 60 11.13 -6.02 -1.75
CA VAL A 60 11.13 -5.97 -3.22
C VAL A 60 11.31 -7.36 -3.82
N ILE A 61 12.30 -8.12 -3.34
CA ILE A 61 12.53 -9.51 -3.77
C ILE A 61 11.26 -10.33 -3.55
N GLY A 62 10.71 -10.31 -2.34
CA GLY A 62 9.50 -11.05 -2.03
C GLY A 62 8.29 -10.65 -2.87
N ALA A 63 8.15 -9.37 -3.22
CA ALA A 63 7.11 -8.91 -4.14
C ALA A 63 7.29 -9.48 -5.56
N LEU A 64 8.51 -9.52 -6.08
CA LEU A 64 8.79 -10.12 -7.40
C LEU A 64 8.53 -11.62 -7.43
N LEU A 65 8.83 -12.33 -6.33
CA LEU A 65 8.49 -13.75 -6.15
C LEU A 65 6.98 -13.96 -6.04
N LEU A 66 6.26 -13.06 -5.35
CA LEU A 66 4.80 -13.12 -5.25
C LEU A 66 4.14 -12.95 -6.61
N GLU A 67 4.57 -11.97 -7.40
CA GLU A 67 4.07 -11.71 -8.76
C GLU A 67 4.48 -12.81 -9.76
N GLY A 68 5.39 -13.72 -9.38
CA GLY A 68 5.91 -14.75 -10.27
C GLY A 68 6.82 -14.22 -11.38
N LEU A 69 7.34 -13.00 -11.22
CA LEU A 69 8.30 -12.39 -12.14
C LEU A 69 9.70 -13.00 -11.98
N ALA A 70 10.03 -13.44 -10.77
CA ALA A 70 11.26 -14.14 -10.45
C ALA A 70 10.97 -15.47 -9.73
N ALA A 71 11.80 -16.48 -9.97
CA ALA A 71 11.74 -17.79 -9.33
C ALA A 71 12.50 -17.82 -7.99
N ASP A 72 13.54 -16.99 -7.86
CA ASP A 72 14.39 -16.90 -6.68
C ASP A 72 14.98 -15.48 -6.50
N GLU A 73 15.71 -15.30 -5.40
CA GLU A 73 16.38 -14.05 -5.05
C GLU A 73 17.38 -13.59 -6.11
N ALA A 74 18.18 -14.52 -6.66
CA ALA A 74 19.22 -14.17 -7.62
C ALA A 74 18.60 -13.61 -8.92
N GLN A 75 17.52 -14.23 -9.39
CA GLN A 75 16.77 -13.71 -10.53
C GLN A 75 16.11 -12.37 -10.21
N ALA A 76 15.48 -12.23 -9.04
CA ALA A 76 14.82 -10.99 -8.63
C ALA A 76 15.82 -9.81 -8.58
N VAL A 77 16.99 -10.01 -7.99
CA VAL A 77 18.06 -9.00 -7.95
C VAL A 77 18.57 -8.70 -9.36
N GLY A 78 18.80 -9.72 -10.18
CA GLY A 78 19.25 -9.54 -11.56
C GLY A 78 18.28 -8.70 -12.41
N MET A 79 16.97 -8.91 -12.27
CA MET A 79 15.95 -8.10 -12.96
C MET A 79 15.97 -6.64 -12.53
N VAL A 80 16.13 -6.39 -11.22
CA VAL A 80 16.22 -5.02 -10.68
C VAL A 80 17.48 -4.32 -11.21
N GLU A 81 18.62 -5.01 -11.19
CA GLU A 81 19.90 -4.47 -11.68
C GLU A 81 19.93 -4.28 -13.20
N ALA A 82 19.15 -5.07 -13.95
CA ALA A 82 18.93 -4.90 -15.38
C ALA A 82 17.97 -3.76 -15.73
N GLY A 83 17.31 -3.15 -14.74
CA GLY A 83 16.36 -2.05 -14.95
C GLY A 83 14.99 -2.49 -15.46
N GLU A 84 14.61 -3.75 -15.24
CA GLU A 84 13.32 -4.31 -15.68
C GLU A 84 12.17 -3.99 -14.72
N VAL A 85 12.51 -3.56 -13.50
CA VAL A 85 11.58 -3.24 -12.41
C VAL A 85 11.69 -1.76 -12.08
N ASP A 86 10.55 -1.09 -12.05
CA ASP A 86 10.44 0.31 -11.69
C ASP A 86 10.02 0.49 -10.23
N PHE A 87 10.50 1.55 -9.60
CA PHE A 87 10.16 1.90 -8.22
C PHE A 87 9.54 3.29 -8.13
N ALA A 88 8.49 3.43 -7.32
CA ALA A 88 7.95 4.74 -6.98
C ALA A 88 7.49 4.82 -5.52
N PRO A 89 7.57 6.00 -4.89
CA PRO A 89 6.92 6.23 -3.61
C PRO A 89 5.42 5.97 -3.67
N CYS A 90 4.86 5.31 -2.65
CA CYS A 90 3.41 5.15 -2.53
C CYS A 90 2.68 6.51 -2.61
N HIS A 91 3.27 7.58 -2.04
CA HIS A 91 2.70 8.93 -2.00
C HIS A 91 2.50 9.56 -3.38
N HIS A 92 3.22 9.11 -4.42
CA HIS A 92 3.01 9.58 -5.79
C HIS A 92 1.78 8.92 -6.46
N HIS A 93 1.24 7.87 -5.85
CA HIS A 93 0.15 7.04 -6.37
C HIS A 93 -1.03 6.96 -5.40
N GLN A 94 -1.26 8.04 -4.63
CA GLN A 94 -2.35 8.11 -3.63
C GLN A 94 -2.35 6.94 -2.63
N THR A 95 -1.19 6.36 -2.37
CA THR A 95 -1.05 5.15 -1.56
C THR A 95 -0.14 5.45 -0.36
N VAL A 96 -0.33 4.71 0.72
CA VAL A 96 0.62 4.64 1.84
C VAL A 96 0.96 3.18 2.13
N GLY A 97 2.18 2.92 2.58
CA GLY A 97 2.66 1.59 2.90
C GLY A 97 3.36 1.61 4.26
N PRO A 98 3.00 0.73 5.21
CA PRO A 98 3.68 0.64 6.49
C PRO A 98 5.05 -0.03 6.36
N MET A 99 6.04 0.46 7.12
CA MET A 99 7.40 -0.10 7.20
C MET A 99 8.13 -0.04 5.85
N ALA A 100 8.53 -1.18 5.25
CA ALA A 100 9.06 -1.18 3.88
C ALA A 100 8.02 -0.67 2.86
N GLY A 101 6.74 -0.91 3.15
CA GLY A 101 5.60 -0.39 2.38
C GLY A 101 5.53 -0.90 0.94
N VAL A 102 6.21 -2.01 0.62
CA VAL A 102 6.19 -2.55 -0.74
C VAL A 102 4.78 -2.98 -1.12
N THR A 103 4.32 -2.49 -2.27
CA THR A 103 3.03 -2.87 -2.87
C THR A 103 3.24 -3.22 -4.34
N SER A 104 2.86 -4.43 -4.73
CA SER A 104 2.92 -4.94 -6.10
C SER A 104 1.54 -5.06 -6.72
N ALA A 105 1.47 -5.31 -8.03
CA ALA A 105 0.24 -5.24 -8.82
C ALA A 105 -0.85 -6.24 -8.37
N SER A 106 -0.50 -7.44 -7.91
CA SER A 106 -1.46 -8.44 -7.43
C SER A 106 -1.95 -8.23 -6.00
N MET A 107 -1.22 -7.46 -5.19
CA MET A 107 -1.55 -7.27 -3.78
C MET A 107 -2.92 -6.61 -3.61
N GLN A 108 -3.67 -7.10 -2.61
CA GLN A 108 -4.91 -6.48 -2.20
C GLN A 108 -4.64 -5.21 -1.37
N VAL A 109 -5.44 -4.18 -1.61
CA VAL A 109 -5.36 -2.89 -0.92
C VAL A 109 -6.74 -2.45 -0.43
N TYR A 110 -6.76 -1.77 0.71
CA TYR A 110 -7.93 -1.01 1.13
C TYR A 110 -8.19 0.13 0.16
N VAL A 111 -9.46 0.33 -0.18
CA VAL A 111 -9.95 1.46 -0.95
C VAL A 111 -10.64 2.42 0.00
N ILE A 112 -10.08 3.63 0.13
CA ILE A 112 -10.63 4.67 1.00
C ILE A 112 -11.07 5.84 0.15
N GLU A 113 -12.30 6.30 0.33
CA GLU A 113 -12.84 7.46 -0.36
C GLU A 113 -13.17 8.57 0.64
N ASN A 114 -12.69 9.78 0.38
CA ASN A 114 -13.09 10.95 1.14
C ASN A 114 -14.43 11.47 0.62
N GLN A 115 -15.52 11.22 1.34
CA GLN A 115 -16.86 11.66 0.92
C GLN A 115 -16.99 13.19 0.80
N THR A 116 -16.18 13.96 1.54
CA THR A 116 -16.26 15.42 1.53
C THR A 116 -15.66 16.05 0.27
N HIS A 117 -14.58 15.47 -0.26
CA HIS A 117 -13.80 16.06 -1.36
C HIS A 117 -13.60 15.13 -2.57
N GLY A 118 -14.07 13.89 -2.51
CA GLY A 118 -14.05 12.93 -3.62
C GLY A 118 -12.70 12.28 -3.92
N ASN A 119 -11.62 12.66 -3.24
CA ASN A 119 -10.32 12.03 -3.44
C ASN A 119 -10.26 10.63 -2.82
N ARG A 120 -9.42 9.75 -3.39
CA ARG A 120 -9.20 8.38 -2.91
C ARG A 120 -7.81 8.21 -2.31
N ALA A 121 -7.65 7.22 -1.44
CA ALA A 121 -6.38 6.76 -0.91
C ALA A 121 -6.36 5.23 -0.75
N PHE A 122 -5.16 4.65 -0.78
CA PHE A 122 -4.96 3.20 -0.71
C PHE A 122 -3.90 2.82 0.32
N SER A 123 -4.02 1.62 0.88
CA SER A 123 -3.00 1.01 1.75
C SER A 123 -3.06 -0.50 1.61
N ASN A 124 -1.92 -1.17 1.66
CA ASN A 124 -1.88 -2.63 1.67
C ASN A 124 -2.50 -3.22 2.94
N LEU A 125 -2.86 -4.51 2.87
CA LEU A 125 -3.43 -5.24 4.01
C LEU A 125 -2.35 -5.63 5.02
N ASN A 126 -2.72 -5.68 6.30
CA ASN A 126 -1.81 -6.07 7.38
C ASN A 126 -1.56 -7.59 7.33
N GLU A 127 -0.31 -7.98 7.14
CA GLU A 127 0.13 -9.38 7.11
C GLU A 127 0.13 -10.07 8.48
N GLY A 128 -0.15 -9.34 9.57
CA GLY A 128 -0.10 -9.85 10.94
C GLY A 128 1.30 -9.74 11.57
N TYR A 129 1.55 -10.57 12.59
CA TYR A 129 2.79 -10.59 13.36
C TYR A 129 3.77 -11.65 12.87
N GLY A 130 5.05 -11.50 13.23
CA GLY A 130 6.10 -12.48 12.93
C GLY A 130 6.87 -12.16 11.66
N LYS A 131 7.20 -13.19 10.89
CA LYS A 131 7.91 -13.07 9.60
C LYS A 131 6.92 -12.56 8.55
N VAL A 132 7.12 -11.32 8.10
CA VAL A 132 6.23 -10.62 7.16
C VAL A 132 7.04 -9.82 6.15
N LEU A 133 6.47 -9.61 4.97
CA LEU A 133 7.09 -8.92 3.85
C LEU A 133 7.42 -7.47 4.19
N ARG A 134 6.56 -6.77 4.93
CA ARG A 134 6.82 -5.37 5.34
C ARG A 134 8.08 -5.18 6.20
N TYR A 135 8.66 -6.27 6.73
CA TYR A 135 9.96 -6.29 7.42
C TYR A 135 11.08 -6.95 6.58
N GLY A 136 10.80 -7.26 5.31
CA GLY A 136 11.76 -7.81 4.36
C GLY A 136 11.86 -9.33 4.35
N ALA A 137 10.95 -10.06 4.99
CA ALA A 137 10.94 -11.52 4.92
C ALA A 137 10.24 -12.02 3.65
N TYR A 138 10.82 -13.02 2.97
CA TYR A 138 10.28 -13.57 1.71
C TYR A 138 10.44 -15.09 1.62
N SER A 139 10.39 -15.79 2.77
CA SER A 139 10.39 -17.26 2.77
C SER A 139 9.13 -17.80 2.06
N PRO A 140 9.13 -19.08 1.63
CA PRO A 140 7.97 -19.70 0.99
C PRO A 140 6.67 -19.58 1.82
N GLU A 141 6.77 -19.60 3.15
CA GLU A 141 5.65 -19.38 4.07
C GLU A 141 5.07 -17.96 3.94
N VAL A 142 5.92 -16.93 3.86
CA VAL A 142 5.48 -15.54 3.68
C VAL A 142 4.80 -15.37 2.33
N ILE A 143 5.40 -15.88 1.26
CA ILE A 143 4.81 -15.81 -0.09
C ILE A 143 3.48 -16.58 -0.15
N GLY A 144 3.40 -17.77 0.47
CA GLY A 144 2.17 -18.54 0.58
C GLY A 144 1.06 -17.78 1.32
N LYS A 145 1.40 -17.09 2.41
CA LYS A 145 0.46 -16.24 3.15
C LYS A 145 -0.04 -15.07 2.30
N LEU A 146 0.85 -14.40 1.57
CA LEU A 146 0.47 -13.29 0.69
C LEU A 146 -0.47 -13.76 -0.43
N ARG A 147 -0.23 -14.95 -1.01
CA ARG A 147 -1.15 -15.55 -1.98
C ARG A 147 -2.52 -15.83 -1.36
N TRP A 148 -2.57 -16.42 -0.17
CA TRP A 148 -3.83 -16.60 0.55
C TRP A 148 -4.54 -15.26 0.86
N MET A 149 -3.78 -14.23 1.24
CA MET A 149 -4.33 -12.89 1.45
C MET A 149 -4.93 -12.32 0.17
N ASN A 150 -4.32 -12.58 -0.99
CA ASN A 150 -4.82 -12.13 -2.29
C ASN A 150 -6.05 -12.91 -2.76
N GLU A 151 -6.05 -14.23 -2.60
CA GLU A 151 -7.04 -15.14 -3.20
C GLU A 151 -8.24 -15.42 -2.30
N VAL A 152 -8.08 -15.28 -0.97
CA VAL A 152 -9.11 -15.65 0.00
C VAL A 152 -9.47 -14.48 0.91
N MET A 153 -8.49 -13.91 1.63
CA MET A 153 -8.77 -12.87 2.62
C MET A 153 -9.30 -11.58 1.98
N GLY A 154 -8.64 -11.10 0.92
CA GLY A 154 -9.02 -9.89 0.22
C GLY A 154 -10.43 -9.94 -0.34
N PRO A 155 -10.80 -10.98 -1.13
CA PRO A 155 -12.16 -11.17 -1.61
C PRO A 155 -13.20 -11.25 -0.49
N ALA A 156 -12.92 -11.98 0.60
CA ALA A 156 -13.84 -12.06 1.73
C ALA A 156 -14.05 -10.70 2.41
N LEU A 157 -13.01 -9.88 2.54
CA LEU A 157 -13.12 -8.52 3.06
C LEU A 157 -13.86 -7.59 2.10
N ALA A 158 -13.61 -7.73 0.79
CA ALA A 158 -14.30 -6.97 -0.23
C ALA A 158 -15.82 -7.23 -0.20
N ASP A 159 -16.21 -8.50 -0.09
CA ASP A 159 -17.61 -8.91 0.03
C ASP A 159 -18.24 -8.38 1.34
N ALA A 160 -17.53 -8.46 2.46
CA ALA A 160 -18.02 -7.95 3.74
C ALA A 160 -18.25 -6.43 3.75
N LEU A 161 -17.53 -5.67 2.92
CA LEU A 161 -17.66 -4.22 2.80
C LEU A 161 -18.76 -3.79 1.82
N GLN A 162 -19.35 -4.70 1.04
CA GLN A 162 -20.43 -4.37 0.11
C GLN A 162 -21.65 -3.82 0.87
N GLY A 163 -21.94 -2.53 0.65
CA GLY A 163 -23.04 -1.83 1.34
C GLY A 163 -22.77 -1.48 2.80
N ALA A 164 -21.56 -1.74 3.31
CA ALA A 164 -21.16 -1.57 4.71
C ALA A 164 -19.87 -0.74 4.84
N ALA A 165 -19.81 0.40 4.16
CA ALA A 165 -18.64 1.28 4.24
C ALA A 165 -18.39 1.75 5.69
N ILE A 166 -17.14 1.72 6.11
CA ILE A 166 -16.76 2.04 7.50
C ILE A 166 -16.26 3.48 7.57
N ASP A 167 -16.85 4.29 8.45
CA ASP A 167 -16.39 5.65 8.74
C ASP A 167 -15.11 5.57 9.58
N LEU A 168 -13.96 5.72 8.91
CA LEU A 168 -12.65 5.60 9.57
C LEU A 168 -12.42 6.72 10.58
N ARG A 169 -13.02 7.90 10.36
CA ARG A 169 -12.89 9.01 11.31
C ARG A 169 -13.62 8.69 12.61
N ALA A 170 -14.84 8.13 12.53
CA ALA A 170 -15.57 7.69 13.71
C ALA A 170 -14.84 6.57 14.45
N LEU A 171 -14.34 5.56 13.71
CA LEU A 171 -13.57 4.45 14.28
C LEU A 171 -12.28 4.92 14.98
N LEU A 172 -11.53 5.84 14.36
CA LEU A 172 -10.33 6.41 14.96
C LEU A 172 -10.65 7.25 16.20
N ALA A 173 -11.74 8.02 16.18
CA ALA A 173 -12.17 8.80 17.34
C ALA A 173 -12.53 7.90 18.52
N GLU A 174 -13.18 6.76 18.29
CA GLU A 174 -13.45 5.76 19.32
C GLU A 174 -12.15 5.12 19.83
N ALA A 175 -11.27 4.67 18.92
CA ALA A 175 -10.00 4.05 19.27
C ALA A 175 -9.12 4.95 20.17
N LEU A 176 -9.08 6.26 19.90
CA LEU A 176 -8.33 7.22 20.72
C LEU A 176 -8.84 7.33 22.17
N HIS A 177 -10.09 6.95 22.44
CA HIS A 177 -10.66 6.92 23.79
C HIS A 177 -10.45 5.56 24.50
N MET A 178 -9.87 4.57 23.81
CA MET A 178 -9.79 3.17 24.30
C MET A 178 -8.36 2.67 24.57
N GLY A 179 -7.33 3.48 24.30
CA GLY A 179 -5.92 3.14 24.53
C GLY A 179 -5.34 2.21 23.48
#